data_AF-A0A960P0K9-F1
#
_entry.id   AF-A0A960P0K9-F1
#
_cell.length_a   1.000
_cell.length_b   1.000
_cell.length_c   1.000
_cell.angle_alpha   90.00
_cell.angle_beta   90.00
_cell.angle_gamma   90.00
#
_symmetry.space_group_name_H-M   'P 1'
#
loop_
_entity.id
_entity.type
_entity.pdbx_description
1 polymer ?
#
loop_
_entity_poly.entity_id
_entity_poly.type
_entity_poly.pdbx_seq_one_letter_code
_entity_poly.pdbx_strand_id
1 'polypeptide(L)'
;AEEKRGPSTPEEREHALGLVDLLEATPDAPEAKEARSWLVIWLSSVPDLKVNFCLDPLGSAQELEAVPPDLKVQAAFSQAAYQIRHPEADPASPEVFVAGVEGVLRAYRALREQGKSPILAPYEALARDQAAGRLPRTVESRLGACFPTTGN
;
A
#
# COMPACT_ATOMS: atom_id res chain seq x y z
N ALA A 1 14.33 -2.40 -30.05
CA ALA A 1 13.91 -3.23 -28.92
C ALA A 1 14.27 -2.43 -27.67
N GLU A 2 13.29 -2.07 -26.83
CA GLU A 2 13.61 -1.56 -25.49
C GLU A 2 14.39 -2.65 -24.75
N GLU A 3 15.61 -2.34 -24.32
CA GLU A 3 16.26 -3.17 -23.31
C GLU A 3 15.36 -3.16 -22.08
N LYS A 4 14.80 -4.32 -21.74
CA LYS A 4 14.10 -4.48 -20.47
C LYS A 4 15.13 -4.22 -19.38
N ARG A 5 14.90 -3.14 -18.63
CA ARG A 5 15.64 -2.76 -17.43
C ARG A 5 15.92 -3.99 -16.52
N GLY A 6 17.09 -3.99 -15.88
CA GLY A 6 17.46 -5.00 -14.87
C GLY A 6 16.73 -4.84 -13.53
N PRO A 7 17.04 -5.70 -12.54
CA PRO A 7 16.52 -5.60 -11.17
C PRO A 7 16.74 -4.21 -10.53
N SER A 8 15.94 -3.88 -9.52
CA SER A 8 16.14 -2.69 -8.71
C SER A 8 17.51 -2.67 -8.02
N THR A 9 18.15 -1.50 -7.97
CA THR A 9 19.43 -1.32 -7.26
C THR A 9 19.20 -1.05 -5.76
N PRO A 10 20.22 -1.26 -4.90
CA PRO A 10 20.14 -0.89 -3.49
C PRO A 10 19.78 0.59 -3.27
N GLU A 11 20.35 1.49 -4.04
CA GLU A 11 20.11 2.94 -3.95
C GLU A 11 18.67 3.30 -4.30
N GLU A 12 18.10 2.64 -5.31
CA GLU A 12 16.70 2.84 -5.68
C GLU A 12 15.74 2.32 -4.61
N ARG A 13 16.06 1.19 -3.99
CA ARG A 13 15.28 0.63 -2.88
C ARG A 13 15.32 1.56 -1.66
N GLU A 14 16.49 2.08 -1.33
CA GLU A 14 16.63 3.07 -0.24
C GLU A 14 15.83 4.35 -0.55
N HIS A 15 15.91 4.85 -1.78
CA HIS A 15 15.13 6.00 -2.21
C HIS A 15 13.62 5.72 -2.11
N ALA A 16 13.16 4.56 -2.60
CA ALA A 16 11.76 4.14 -2.52
C ALA A 16 11.27 4.10 -1.07
N LEU A 17 12.06 3.52 -0.15
CA LEU A 17 11.72 3.50 1.28
C LEU A 17 11.55 4.90 1.84
N GLY A 18 12.46 5.83 1.51
CA GLY A 18 12.36 7.23 1.95
C GLY A 18 11.12 7.94 1.41
N LEU A 19 10.74 7.68 0.15
CA LEU A 19 9.50 8.23 -0.42
C LEU A 19 8.25 7.64 0.22
N VAL A 20 8.26 6.34 0.56
CA VAL A 20 7.14 5.72 1.28
C VAL A 20 6.99 6.34 2.67
N ASP A 21 8.08 6.45 3.42
CA ASP A 21 8.07 7.06 4.76
C ASP A 21 7.57 8.52 4.70
N LEU A 22 7.98 9.30 3.68
CA LEU A 22 7.49 10.66 3.42
C LEU A 22 5.97 10.68 3.20
N LEU A 23 5.45 9.80 2.34
CA LEU A 23 4.03 9.76 1.99
C LEU A 23 3.15 9.26 3.15
N GLU A 24 3.68 8.42 4.03
CA GLU A 24 2.97 7.94 5.21
C GLU A 24 2.93 8.97 6.33
N ALA A 25 3.99 9.77 6.49
CA ALA A 25 4.08 10.80 7.52
C ALA A 25 3.44 12.14 7.08
N THR A 26 3.65 12.53 5.84
CA THR A 26 3.21 13.81 5.25
C THR A 26 2.67 13.60 3.83
N PRO A 27 1.52 12.93 3.68
CA PRO A 27 0.94 12.55 2.38
C PRO A 27 0.62 13.72 1.44
N ASP A 28 0.57 14.93 1.96
CA ASP A 28 0.26 16.16 1.23
C ASP A 28 1.42 17.17 1.25
N ALA A 29 2.64 16.70 1.54
CA ALA A 29 3.85 17.49 1.35
C ALA A 29 3.95 18.03 -0.10
N PRO A 30 4.61 19.18 -0.32
CA PRO A 30 4.80 19.75 -1.65
C PRO A 30 5.32 18.75 -2.69
N GLU A 31 6.21 17.85 -2.26
CA GLU A 31 6.88 16.82 -3.07
C GLU A 31 6.07 15.52 -3.20
N ALA A 32 4.90 15.41 -2.55
CA ALA A 32 4.16 14.15 -2.48
C ALA A 32 3.67 13.67 -3.85
N LYS A 33 3.39 14.59 -4.77
CA LYS A 33 2.98 14.23 -6.14
C LYS A 33 4.14 13.61 -6.94
N GLU A 34 5.31 14.22 -6.84
CA GLU A 34 6.54 13.75 -7.48
C GLU A 34 6.96 12.40 -6.89
N ALA A 35 6.88 12.25 -5.57
CA ALA A 35 7.15 11.00 -4.86
C ALA A 35 6.26 9.85 -5.37
N ARG A 36 4.93 10.06 -5.43
CA ARG A 36 3.99 9.05 -5.97
C ARG A 36 4.29 8.73 -7.43
N SER A 37 4.57 9.74 -8.24
CA SER A 37 4.86 9.57 -9.66
C SER A 37 6.12 8.73 -9.88
N TRP A 38 7.17 9.00 -9.12
CA TRP A 38 8.41 8.22 -9.16
C TRP A 38 8.16 6.77 -8.74
N LEU A 39 7.45 6.55 -7.63
CA LEU A 39 7.15 5.19 -7.13
C LEU A 39 6.31 4.37 -8.12
N VAL A 40 5.30 4.97 -8.76
CA VAL A 40 4.48 4.28 -9.77
C VAL A 40 5.33 3.83 -10.96
N ILE A 41 6.16 4.73 -11.49
CA ILE A 41 7.04 4.43 -12.64
C ILE A 41 8.07 3.38 -12.25
N TRP A 42 8.69 3.54 -11.08
CA TRP A 42 9.71 2.64 -10.59
C TRP A 42 9.16 1.22 -10.37
N LEU A 43 8.05 1.07 -9.64
CA LEU A 43 7.41 -0.23 -9.42
C LEU A 43 6.95 -0.92 -10.71
N SER A 44 6.55 -0.14 -11.72
CA SER A 44 6.15 -0.68 -13.02
C SER A 44 7.34 -1.12 -13.87
N SER A 45 8.56 -0.68 -13.56
CA SER A 45 9.75 -0.91 -14.39
C SER A 45 10.74 -1.92 -13.80
N VAL A 46 10.69 -2.18 -12.49
CA VAL A 46 11.56 -3.17 -11.83
C VAL A 46 10.96 -4.58 -11.93
N PRO A 47 11.73 -5.60 -12.34
CA PRO A 47 11.20 -6.96 -12.51
C PRO A 47 11.14 -7.77 -11.19
N ASP A 48 11.91 -7.38 -10.17
CA ASP A 48 12.19 -8.13 -8.94
C ASP A 48 11.24 -7.85 -7.77
N LEU A 49 10.41 -6.79 -7.86
CA LEU A 49 9.32 -6.54 -6.93
C LEU A 49 7.99 -6.86 -7.61
N LYS A 50 7.09 -7.52 -6.88
CA LYS A 50 5.74 -7.82 -7.39
C LYS A 50 4.73 -7.20 -6.45
N VAL A 51 4.00 -6.20 -6.92
CA VAL A 51 2.90 -5.62 -6.13
C VAL A 51 1.60 -6.16 -6.69
N ASN A 52 0.84 -6.83 -5.83
CA ASN A 52 -0.47 -7.34 -6.18
C ASN A 52 -1.51 -6.26 -5.82
N PHE A 53 -2.03 -5.59 -6.84
CA PHE A 53 -3.02 -4.55 -6.62
C PHE A 53 -4.38 -5.15 -6.28
N CYS A 54 -4.70 -5.15 -4.99
CA CYS A 54 -5.94 -5.68 -4.42
C CYS A 54 -6.44 -4.67 -3.39
N LEU A 55 -7.63 -4.12 -3.63
CA LEU A 55 -8.20 -3.07 -2.79
C LEU A 55 -9.19 -3.62 -1.75
N ASP A 56 -9.62 -4.88 -1.87
CA ASP A 56 -10.60 -5.49 -0.96
C ASP A 56 -10.19 -5.42 0.53
N PRO A 57 -8.89 -5.55 0.90
CA PRO A 57 -8.45 -5.32 2.27
C PRO A 57 -8.82 -3.93 2.82
N LEU A 58 -8.87 -2.91 1.95
CA LEU A 58 -9.16 -1.53 2.32
C LEU A 58 -10.66 -1.26 2.53
N GLY A 59 -11.55 -2.11 2.02
CA GLY A 59 -13.00 -1.95 2.10
C GLY A 59 -13.70 -2.46 0.85
N SER A 60 -15.04 -2.49 0.87
CA SER A 60 -15.84 -2.82 -0.31
C SER A 60 -15.74 -1.74 -1.39
N ALA A 61 -16.07 -2.09 -2.64
CA ALA A 61 -16.04 -1.14 -3.76
C ALA A 61 -16.86 0.13 -3.48
N GLN A 62 -18.05 0.00 -2.89
CA GLN A 62 -18.90 1.13 -2.52
C GLN A 62 -18.28 2.01 -1.44
N GLU A 63 -17.67 1.41 -0.41
CA GLU A 63 -17.00 2.17 0.66
C GLU A 63 -15.79 2.94 0.12
N LEU A 64 -15.11 2.39 -0.89
CA LEU A 64 -13.94 2.97 -1.49
C LEU A 64 -14.25 4.10 -2.48
N GLU A 65 -15.50 4.33 -2.90
CA GLU A 65 -15.84 5.45 -3.80
C GLU A 65 -15.47 6.81 -3.21
N ALA A 66 -15.66 6.98 -1.90
CA ALA A 66 -15.35 8.21 -1.18
C ALA A 66 -13.85 8.37 -0.84
N VAL A 67 -13.04 7.33 -1.08
CA VAL A 67 -11.62 7.32 -0.72
C VAL A 67 -10.79 7.92 -1.87
N PRO A 68 -9.94 8.92 -1.60
CA PRO A 68 -9.01 9.48 -2.59
C PRO A 68 -8.12 8.41 -3.24
N PRO A 69 -7.91 8.45 -4.58
CA PRO A 69 -7.03 7.51 -5.28
C PRO A 69 -5.62 7.43 -4.69
N ASP A 70 -5.09 8.57 -4.24
CA ASP A 70 -3.76 8.68 -3.64
C ASP A 70 -3.60 7.88 -2.34
N LEU A 71 -4.68 7.72 -1.56
CA LEU A 71 -4.66 6.85 -0.39
C LEU A 71 -4.77 5.37 -0.77
N LYS A 72 -5.49 5.04 -1.85
CA LYS A 72 -5.59 3.65 -2.34
C LYS A 72 -4.25 3.14 -2.86
N VAL A 73 -3.55 3.95 -3.65
CA VAL A 73 -2.25 3.57 -4.22
C VAL A 73 -1.15 3.46 -3.16
N GLN A 74 -1.31 4.11 -2.00
CA GLN A 74 -0.37 3.98 -0.88
C GLN A 74 -0.19 2.52 -0.43
N ALA A 75 -1.24 1.68 -0.55
CA ALA A 75 -1.13 0.26 -0.24
C ALA A 75 -0.05 -0.43 -1.10
N ALA A 76 0.02 -0.11 -2.40
CA ALA A 76 1.01 -0.66 -3.32
C ALA A 76 2.44 -0.30 -2.90
N PHE A 77 2.66 0.96 -2.52
CA PHE A 77 3.99 1.43 -2.11
C PHE A 77 4.42 0.79 -0.79
N SER A 78 3.49 0.61 0.14
CA SER A 78 3.76 0.03 1.46
C SER A 78 4.01 -1.49 1.36
N GLN A 79 3.34 -2.18 0.44
CA GLN A 79 3.66 -3.58 0.07
C GLN A 79 5.09 -3.70 -0.49
N ALA A 80 5.48 -2.78 -1.37
CA ALA A 80 6.83 -2.78 -1.93
C ALA A 80 7.89 -2.50 -0.85
N ALA A 81 7.64 -1.53 0.03
CA ALA A 81 8.52 -1.25 1.17
C ALA A 81 8.69 -2.48 2.08
N TYR A 82 7.61 -3.24 2.29
CA TYR A 82 7.69 -4.50 3.04
C TYR A 82 8.56 -5.54 2.32
N GLN A 83 8.36 -5.77 1.02
CA GLN A 83 9.18 -6.71 0.24
C GLN A 83 10.66 -6.32 0.18
N ILE A 84 10.98 -5.02 0.17
CA ILE A 84 12.37 -4.55 0.25
C ILE A 84 13.01 -4.96 1.60
N ARG A 85 12.25 -4.87 2.69
CA ARG A 85 12.70 -5.23 4.05
C ARG A 85 12.67 -6.75 4.30
N HIS A 86 11.84 -7.48 3.55
CA HIS A 86 11.59 -8.91 3.66
C HIS A 86 11.67 -9.57 2.26
N PRO A 87 12.87 -9.65 1.66
CA PRO A 87 13.03 -10.12 0.28
C PRO A 87 12.59 -11.58 0.04
N GLU A 88 12.43 -12.36 1.11
CA GLU A 88 11.92 -13.73 1.11
C GLU A 88 10.39 -13.85 1.15
N ALA A 89 9.67 -12.74 1.39
CA ALA A 89 8.22 -12.76 1.51
C ALA A 89 7.56 -13.08 0.16
N ASP A 90 6.57 -13.97 0.18
CA ASP A 90 5.71 -14.17 -0.98
C ASP A 90 4.88 -12.89 -1.21
N PRO A 91 4.95 -12.25 -2.39
CA PRO A 91 4.16 -11.07 -2.73
C PRO A 91 2.64 -11.24 -2.58
N ALA A 92 2.14 -12.48 -2.60
CA ALA A 92 0.73 -12.80 -2.39
C ALA A 92 0.39 -13.14 -0.92
N SER A 93 1.38 -13.11 -0.02
CA SER A 93 1.18 -13.45 1.39
C SER A 93 0.32 -12.40 2.11
N PRO A 94 -0.52 -12.82 3.09
CA PRO A 94 -1.30 -11.91 3.91
C PRO A 94 -0.46 -10.81 4.57
N GLU A 95 0.77 -11.10 4.98
CA GLU A 95 1.69 -10.17 5.65
C GLU A 95 2.03 -8.97 4.76
N VAL A 96 2.27 -9.19 3.46
CA VAL A 96 2.51 -8.12 2.49
C VAL A 96 1.29 -7.19 2.40
N PHE A 97 0.09 -7.77 2.33
CA PHE A 97 -1.15 -6.98 2.29
C PHE A 97 -1.43 -6.24 3.60
N VAL A 98 -1.12 -6.85 4.75
CA VAL A 98 -1.22 -6.18 6.05
C VAL A 98 -0.33 -4.95 6.05
N ALA A 99 0.94 -5.06 5.64
CA ALA A 99 1.84 -3.92 5.53
C ALA A 99 1.30 -2.84 4.57
N GLY A 100 0.67 -3.28 3.47
CA GLY A 100 -0.11 -2.43 2.56
C GLY A 100 -1.16 -1.59 3.28
N VAL A 101 -2.04 -2.24 4.03
CA VAL A 101 -3.14 -1.58 4.78
C VAL A 101 -2.59 -0.67 5.88
N GLU A 102 -1.55 -1.10 6.60
CA GLU A 102 -0.95 -0.29 7.66
C GLU A 102 -0.36 1.02 7.13
N GLY A 103 0.28 1.01 5.96
CA GLY A 103 0.78 2.22 5.33
C GLY A 103 -0.32 3.19 4.92
N VAL A 104 -1.44 2.66 4.39
CA VAL A 104 -2.65 3.48 4.14
C VAL A 104 -3.17 4.11 5.43
N LEU A 105 -3.23 3.35 6.53
CA LEU A 105 -3.68 3.86 7.83
C LEU A 105 -2.76 4.94 8.39
N ARG A 106 -1.43 4.85 8.19
CA ARG A 106 -0.48 5.90 8.57
C ARG A 106 -0.74 7.19 7.79
N ALA A 107 -0.82 7.12 6.46
CA ALA A 107 -1.13 8.26 5.61
C ALA A 107 -2.51 8.87 5.93
N TYR A 108 -3.54 8.04 6.10
CA TYR A 108 -4.88 8.51 6.47
C TYR A 108 -4.84 9.26 7.81
N ARG A 109 -4.18 8.70 8.83
CA ARG A 109 -4.06 9.34 10.14
C ARG A 109 -3.35 10.69 10.06
N ALA A 110 -2.25 10.77 9.30
CA ALA A 110 -1.54 12.03 9.09
C ALA A 110 -2.44 13.11 8.48
N LEU A 111 -3.25 12.79 7.47
CA LEU A 111 -4.23 13.75 6.92
C LEU A 111 -5.32 14.13 7.93
N ARG A 112 -5.79 13.16 8.74
CA ARG A 112 -6.83 13.39 9.75
C ARG A 112 -6.34 14.34 10.85
N GLU A 113 -5.13 14.15 11.33
CA GLU A 113 -4.48 15.00 12.35
C GLU A 113 -4.29 16.44 11.85
N GLN A 114 -4.06 16.62 10.55
CA GLN A 114 -3.97 17.93 9.91
C GLN A 114 -5.34 18.54 9.56
N GLY A 115 -6.46 17.84 9.79
CA GLY A 115 -7.80 18.29 9.41
C GLY A 115 -8.07 18.28 7.90
N LYS A 116 -7.24 17.58 7.11
CA LYS A 116 -7.27 17.56 5.64
C LYS A 116 -7.96 16.33 5.04
N SER A 117 -8.50 15.45 5.86
CA SER A 117 -9.29 14.30 5.42
C SER A 117 -10.58 14.20 6.22
N PRO A 118 -11.73 13.90 5.59
CA PRO A 118 -12.95 13.56 6.32
C PRO A 118 -12.80 12.23 7.08
N ILE A 119 -13.76 11.91 7.95
CA ILE A 119 -13.83 10.58 8.55
C ILE A 119 -14.19 9.59 7.44
N LEU A 120 -13.31 8.62 7.20
CA LEU A 120 -13.54 7.53 6.24
C LEU A 120 -13.89 6.27 7.02
N ALA A 121 -15.18 5.92 7.06
CA ALA A 121 -15.71 4.75 7.77
C ALA A 121 -14.92 3.44 7.56
N PRO A 122 -14.54 3.04 6.32
CA PRO A 122 -13.72 1.83 6.13
C PRO A 122 -12.36 1.90 6.85
N TYR A 123 -11.73 3.07 6.88
CA TYR A 123 -10.41 3.25 7.49
C TYR A 123 -10.49 3.38 9.01
N GLU A 124 -11.56 3.98 9.55
CA GLU A 124 -11.84 3.92 10.99
C GLU A 124 -12.11 2.49 11.47
N ALA A 125 -12.74 1.66 10.65
CA ALA A 125 -12.92 0.24 10.98
C ALA A 125 -11.59 -0.51 11.02
N LEU A 126 -10.75 -0.32 10.00
CA LEU A 126 -9.41 -0.91 9.96
C LEU A 126 -8.51 -0.41 11.08
N ALA A 127 -8.55 0.89 11.42
CA ALA A 127 -7.80 1.44 12.55
C ALA A 127 -8.23 0.84 13.89
N ARG A 128 -9.54 0.58 14.10
CA ARG A 128 -10.04 -0.12 15.29
C ARG A 128 -9.56 -1.57 15.35
N ASP A 129 -9.51 -2.26 14.22
CA ASP A 129 -8.97 -3.62 14.17
C ASP A 129 -7.46 -3.66 14.39
N GLN A 130 -6.72 -2.68 13.89
CA GLN A 130 -5.29 -2.50 14.18
C GLN A 130 -5.05 -2.32 15.68
N ALA A 131 -5.76 -1.37 16.30
CA ALA A 131 -5.63 -1.09 17.73
C ALA A 131 -5.97 -2.30 18.62
N ALA A 132 -6.80 -3.21 18.13
CA ALA A 132 -7.19 -4.43 18.83
C ALA A 132 -6.38 -5.68 18.42
N GLY A 133 -5.33 -5.54 17.62
CA GLY A 133 -4.49 -6.67 17.18
C GLY A 133 -5.20 -7.65 16.23
N ARG A 134 -6.30 -7.24 15.60
CA ARG A 134 -7.11 -8.07 14.69
C ARG A 134 -6.87 -7.79 13.20
N LEU A 135 -6.12 -6.74 12.87
CA LEU A 135 -5.89 -6.33 11.49
C LEU A 135 -5.43 -7.49 10.57
N PRO A 136 -4.47 -8.36 10.97
CA PRO A 136 -4.05 -9.47 10.10
C PRO A 136 -5.21 -10.38 9.69
N ARG A 137 -6.05 -10.77 10.66
CA ARG A 137 -7.24 -11.60 10.40
C ARG A 137 -8.25 -10.89 9.50
N THR A 138 -8.47 -9.59 9.72
CA THR A 138 -9.38 -8.79 8.89
C THR A 138 -8.88 -8.74 7.45
N VAL A 139 -7.60 -8.49 7.23
CA VAL A 139 -6.98 -8.45 5.90
C VAL A 139 -7.08 -9.80 5.21
N GLU A 140 -6.65 -10.88 5.87
CA GLU A 140 -6.69 -12.24 5.34
C GLU A 140 -8.11 -12.64 4.90
N SER A 141 -9.13 -12.35 5.72
CA SER A 141 -10.53 -12.64 5.38
C SER A 141 -11.03 -11.91 4.14
N ARG A 142 -10.45 -10.76 3.80
CA ARG A 142 -10.83 -9.93 2.65
C ARG A 142 -10.03 -10.28 1.39
N LEU A 143 -8.84 -10.86 1.53
CA LEU A 143 -8.00 -11.24 0.39
C LEU A 143 -8.60 -12.34 -0.49
N GLY A 144 -9.47 -13.19 0.05
CA GLY A 144 -10.13 -14.25 -0.72
C GLY A 144 -10.93 -13.75 -1.92
N ALA A 145 -11.35 -12.47 -1.92
CA ALA A 145 -12.04 -11.86 -3.05
C ALA A 145 -11.09 -11.45 -4.19
N CYS A 146 -9.82 -11.15 -3.89
CA CYS A 146 -8.80 -10.79 -4.88
C CYS A 146 -8.16 -11.99 -5.57
N PHE A 147 -8.12 -13.13 -4.89
CA PHE A 147 -7.59 -14.39 -5.43
C PHE A 147 -8.64 -15.49 -5.28
N PRO A 148 -9.77 -15.42 -6.02
CA PRO A 148 -10.76 -16.47 -5.96
C PRO A 148 -10.06 -17.77 -6.39
N THR A 149 -10.00 -18.75 -5.49
CA THR A 149 -9.58 -20.10 -5.86
C THR A 149 -10.53 -20.58 -6.94
N THR A 150 -10.05 -20.73 -8.17
CA THR A 150 -10.79 -21.46 -9.20
C THR A 150 -11.02 -22.86 -8.64
N GLY A 151 -12.23 -23.14 -8.18
CA GLY A 151 -12.63 -24.46 -7.75
C GLY A 151 -12.46 -25.44 -8.91
N ASN A 152 -11.96 -26.63 -8.57
CA ASN A 152 -11.83 -27.81 -9.45
C ASN A 152 -13.06 -28.05 -10.33
#